data_AF-A0A951VGU3-F1
#
_entry.id   AF-A0A951VGU3-F1
#
_cell.length_a   1.000
_cell.length_b   1.000
_cell.length_c   1.000
_cell.angle_alpha   90.00
_cell.angle_beta   90.00
_cell.angle_gamma   90.00
#
_symmetry.space_group_name_H-M   'P 1'
#
loop_
_entity.id
_entity.type
_entity.pdbx_description
1 polymer ?
#
loop_
_entity_poly.entity_id
_entity_poly.type
_entity_poly.pdbx_seq_one_letter_code
_entity_poly.pdbx_strand_id
1 'polypeptide(L)' 'QKEELEKELVYLKGFLESVNKKLSNERFVQNAKAEIVDNERKKKEDAEAKIKTLEESLSLL' A
#
# COMPACT_ATOMS: atom_id res chain seq x y z
N GLN A 1 1.20 14.26 -17.13
CA GLN A 1 0.62 12.91 -16.99
C GLN A 1 1.64 11.93 -16.44
N LYS A 2 2.78 11.64 -17.10
CA LYS A 2 3.82 10.75 -16.53
C LYS A 2 4.28 11.19 -15.13
N GLU A 3 4.65 12.45 -14.96
CA GLU A 3 5.05 13.00 -13.64
C GLU A 3 3.96 12.88 -12.56
N GLU A 4 2.68 12.97 -12.93
CA GLU A 4 1.59 12.84 -11.96
C GLU A 4 1.39 11.39 -11.53
N LEU A 5 1.46 10.45 -12.49
CA LEU A 5 1.44 9.03 -12.22
C LEU A 5 2.65 8.58 -11.38
N GLU A 6 3.83 9.14 -11.63
CA GLU A 6 5.03 8.88 -10.80
C GLU A 6 4.88 9.44 -9.37
N LYS A 7 4.32 10.65 -9.22
CA LYS A 7 4.03 11.23 -7.89
C LYS A 7 3.00 10.39 -7.14
N GLU A 8 1.94 9.94 -7.82
CA GLU A 8 0.91 9.07 -7.24
C GLU A 8 1.50 7.70 -6.85
N LEU A 9 2.35 7.13 -7.71
CA LEU A 9 3.06 5.89 -7.44
C LEU A 9 3.95 6.00 -6.20
N VAL A 10 4.71 7.09 -6.05
CA VAL A 10 5.55 7.34 -4.88
C VAL A 10 4.70 7.49 -3.62
N TYR A 11 3.58 8.21 -3.70
CA TYR A 11 2.65 8.35 -2.58
C TYR A 11 2.09 6.99 -2.14
N LEU A 12 1.62 6.18 -3.08
CA LEU A 12 1.06 4.85 -2.79
C LEU A 12 2.12 3.88 -2.25
N LYS A 13 3.37 3.95 -2.74
CA LYS A 13 4.50 3.18 -2.20
C LYS A 13 4.79 3.58 -0.75
N GLY A 14 4.80 4.87 -0.43
CA GLY A 14 4.97 5.34 0.96
C GLY A 14 3.81 4.93 1.88
N PHE A 15 2.58 4.94 1.37
CA PHE A 15 1.41 4.45 2.09
C PHE A 15 1.53 2.94 2.36
N LEU A 16 1.84 2.14 1.34
CA LEU A 16 2.03 0.69 1.45
C LEU A 16 3.15 0.34 2.43
N GLU A 17 4.26 1.08 2.41
CA GLU A 17 5.35 0.89 3.38
C GLU A 17 4.88 1.11 4.82
N SER A 18 4.08 2.15 5.05
CA SER A 18 3.54 2.45 6.38
C SER A 18 2.60 1.34 6.87
N VAL A 19 1.77 0.77 5.99
CA VAL A 19 0.89 -0.36 6.29
C VAL A 19 1.71 -1.63 6.56
N ASN A 20 2.69 -1.93 5.71
CA ASN A 20 3.59 -3.08 5.89
C ASN A 20 4.38 -2.98 7.19
N LYS A 21 4.84 -1.79 7.59
CA LYS A 21 5.50 -1.58 8.89
C LYS A 21 4.61 -1.94 10.07
N LYS A 22 3.31 -1.60 10.01
CA LYS A 22 2.35 -2.00 11.05
C LYS A 22 2.10 -3.51 11.04
N LEU A 23 1.89 -4.11 9.88
CA LEU A 23 1.61 -5.54 9.73
C LEU A 23 2.84 -6.43 10.02
N SER A 24 4.06 -5.92 9.84
CA SER A 24 5.31 -6.59 10.19
C SER A 24 5.63 -6.49 11.68
N ASN A 25 5.04 -5.53 12.39
CA ASN A 25 5.19 -5.41 13.83
C ASN A 25 4.31 -6.45 14.54
N GLU A 26 4.94 -7.54 14.98
CA GLU A 26 4.27 -8.62 15.70
C GLU A 26 3.50 -8.13 16.94
N ARG A 27 4.00 -7.11 17.66
CA ARG A 27 3.25 -6.53 18.79
C ARG A 27 1.96 -5.87 18.32
N PHE A 28 1.97 -5.17 17.18
CA PHE A 28 0.76 -4.58 16.63
C PHE A 28 -0.22 -5.67 16.22
N VAL A 29 0.22 -6.71 15.49
CA VAL A 29 -0.66 -7.79 15.03
C VAL A 29 -1.25 -8.60 16.19
N GLN A 30 -0.47 -8.82 17.25
CA GLN A 30 -0.92 -9.61 18.41
C GLN A 30 -1.81 -8.81 19.38
N ASN A 31 -1.61 -7.48 19.49
CA ASN A 31 -2.35 -6.66 20.47
C ASN A 31 -3.47 -5.82 19.86
N ALA A 32 -3.45 -5.56 18.54
CA ALA A 32 -4.53 -4.84 17.88
C ALA A 32 -5.77 -5.72 17.72
N LYS A 33 -6.94 -5.08 17.66
CA LYS A 33 -8.19 -5.78 17.34
C LYS A 33 -8.08 -6.42 15.95
N ALA A 34 -8.63 -7.62 15.79
CA ALA A 34 -8.65 -8.33 14.51
C ALA A 34 -9.18 -7.45 13.37
N GLU A 35 -10.25 -6.68 13.61
CA GLU A 35 -10.81 -5.73 12.65
C GLU A 35 -9.80 -4.68 12.16
N ILE A 36 -8.93 -4.19 13.04
CA ILE A 36 -7.89 -3.22 12.68
C ILE A 36 -6.81 -3.88 11.82
N VAL A 37 -6.39 -5.09 12.20
CA VAL A 37 -5.39 -5.86 11.43
C VAL A 37 -5.94 -6.20 10.05
N ASP A 38 -7.19 -6.65 9.96
CA ASP A 38 -7.87 -6.95 8.70
C ASP A 38 -8.05 -5.71 7.83
N ASN A 39 -8.37 -4.56 8.44
CA ASN A 39 -8.43 -3.29 7.70
C ASN A 39 -7.06 -2.87 7.15
N GLU A 40 -5.97 -3.06 7.89
CA GLU A 40 -4.63 -2.80 7.37
C GLU A 40 -4.24 -3.80 6.27
N ARG A 41 -4.65 -5.07 6.36
CA ARG A 41 -4.47 -6.07 5.28
C ARG A 41 -5.22 -5.67 4.01
N LYS A 42 -6.48 -5.24 4.12
CA LYS A 42 -7.25 -4.73 2.97
C LYS A 42 -6.58 -3.52 2.34
N LYS A 43 -6.17 -2.53 3.15
CA LYS A 43 -5.42 -1.36 2.67
C LYS A 43 -4.14 -1.74 1.94
N LYS A 44 -3.45 -2.79 2.39
CA LYS A 44 -2.27 -3.33 1.72
C LYS A 44 -2.63 -3.85 0.33
N GLU A 45 -3.63 -4.71 0.22
CA GLU A 45 -4.08 -5.30 -1.05
C GLU A 45 -4.56 -4.23 -2.03
N ASP A 46 -5.37 -3.26 -1.56
CA ASP A 46 -5.84 -2.14 -2.37
C ASP A 46 -4.67 -1.28 -2.90
N ALA A 47 -3.69 -1.00 -2.04
CA ALA A 47 -2.52 -0.22 -2.43
C ALA A 47 -1.63 -0.98 -3.42
N GLU A 48 -1.39 -2.29 -3.21
CA GLU A 48 -0.63 -3.14 -4.13
C GLU A 48 -1.30 -3.23 -5.51
N ALA A 49 -2.63 -3.39 -5.56
CA ALA A 49 -3.38 -3.42 -6.82
C ALA A 49 -3.28 -2.09 -7.59
N LYS A 50 -3.42 -0.96 -6.89
CA LYS A 50 -3.29 0.38 -7.50
C LYS A 50 -1.87 0.65 -7.98
N ILE A 51 -0.86 0.33 -7.17
CA ILE A 51 0.56 0.47 -7.54
C ILE A 51 0.84 -0.32 -8.82
N LYS A 52 0.41 -1.59 -8.87
CA LYS A 52 0.61 -2.44 -10.04
C LYS A 52 -0.03 -1.84 -11.29
N THR A 53 -1.27 -1.38 -11.18
CA THR A 53 -1.99 -0.74 -12.30
C THR A 53 -1.27 0.53 -12.79
N LEU A 54 -0.76 1.34 -11.87
CA LEU A 54 0.00 2.55 -12.19
C LEU A 54 1.36 2.23 -12.82
N GLU A 55 2.07 1.22 -12.33
CA GLU A 55 3.35 0.77 -12.92
C GLU A 55 3.14 0.20 -14.33
N GLU A 56 2.10 -0.59 -14.54
CA GLU A 56 1.72 -1.09 -15.88
C GLU A 56 1.38 0.08 -16.81
N SER A 57 0.58 1.04 -16.34
CA SER A 57 0.24 2.24 -17.11
C SER A 57 1.46 3.09 -17.47
N LEU A 58 2.40 3.26 -16.54
CA LEU A 58 3.66 3.97 -16.75
C LEU A 58 4.61 3.22 -17.68
N SER A 59 4.57 1.88 -17.69
CA SER A 59 5.39 1.05 -18.58
C SER A 59 4.88 1.03 -20.01
N LEU A 60 3.59 1.29 -20.23
CA LEU A 60 2.96 1.38 -21.55
C LEU A 60 3.04 2.79 -22.18
N LEU A 61 3.54 3.77 -21.41
CA LEU A 61 3.62 5.20 -21.74
C LEU A 61 5.01 5.59 -22.25
#